data_AF-A0A317TBA2-F1
#
_entry.id   AF-A0A317TBA2-F1
#
_cell.length_a   1.000
_cell.length_b   1.000
_cell.length_c   1.000
_cell.angle_alpha   90.00
_cell.angle_beta   90.00
_cell.angle_gamma   90.00
#
_symmetry.space_group_name_H-M   'P 1'
#
loop_
_entity.id
_entity.type
_entity.pdbx_description
1 polymer ?
#
loop_
_entity_poly.entity_id
_entity_poly.type
_entity_poly.pdbx_seq_one_letter_code
_entity_poly.pdbx_strand_id
1 'polypeptide(L)'
;MERLKLALVHLDVVHGEAERNRDELVLFNERAAENGARIIVNTELAVSGYSFGSRDEIACLVESQEGSTVTALRQVASRYGCFIVLGYPEKDERTDIYYNAAAVIGPDGALLLNYRKVTAEVRWACAGTSFQRNSFETPWGRVGVLICSDTYYGAIPRMSSLNGVDLLLVPANWPGGSLDPRELWQVRAKENGFFLAACNRSGKDKTMSCEDAYSCIYGPDGTKILESCSCTSDIFFADLPLEGGKLPSCRETQLRSREPSLYTPMYLDMRYAADLTSYYKLPEAAKMSVASRSFPAEELFTGDRLEETVDAYSGEKTALLVLPAGIAGDNEDVLNRLALAARKSQVNVCTGVVSEKDGSTVIAFAEKNGNLSLRSKKYGQHCFIDLDNARIALAFKDELYHPEMVIACAKQGCDLIVCSASCLNDHDQRVLGARSIEQTGLAVSGNNRAFICQPPEGHYRWAEVSSKNGEGCSVTLDIERLRQKTFYDRLDYGLLLGKQ
;
A
#
# COMPACT_ATOMS: atom_id res chain seq x y z
N MET A 1 22.09 -23.74 2.82
CA MET A 1 21.51 -22.44 3.21
C MET A 1 20.57 -22.69 4.38
N GLU A 2 20.76 -21.98 5.48
CA GLU A 2 19.85 -22.03 6.61
C GLU A 2 18.47 -21.51 6.20
N ARG A 3 17.40 -22.08 6.76
CA ARG A 3 16.03 -21.68 6.44
C ARG A 3 15.17 -21.59 7.68
N LEU A 4 14.24 -20.64 7.68
CA LEU A 4 13.18 -20.49 8.67
C LEU A 4 11.89 -21.07 8.11
N LYS A 5 11.37 -22.14 8.73
CA LYS A 5 10.08 -22.71 8.37
C LYS A 5 8.94 -21.95 9.03
N LEU A 6 8.06 -21.38 8.21
CA LEU A 6 6.85 -20.66 8.62
C LEU A 6 5.61 -21.46 8.20
N ALA A 7 4.57 -21.43 9.02
CA ALA A 7 3.27 -22.03 8.68
C ALA A 7 2.14 -21.00 8.72
N LEU A 8 1.21 -21.10 7.76
CA LEU A 8 -0.04 -20.36 7.71
C LEU A 8 -1.18 -21.35 7.96
N VAL A 9 -1.84 -21.23 9.11
CA VAL A 9 -3.01 -22.05 9.47
C VAL A 9 -4.26 -21.42 8.84
N HIS A 10 -4.55 -21.85 7.62
CA HIS A 10 -5.65 -21.37 6.79
C HIS A 10 -6.93 -22.10 7.19
N LEU A 11 -7.57 -21.63 8.26
CA LEU A 11 -8.67 -22.33 8.92
C LEU A 11 -10.03 -22.04 8.28
N ASP A 12 -10.88 -23.07 8.15
CA ASP A 12 -12.32 -22.92 7.91
C ASP A 12 -13.03 -22.52 9.21
N VAL A 13 -13.07 -21.22 9.48
CA VAL A 13 -13.62 -20.69 10.74
C VAL A 13 -15.16 -20.73 10.72
N VAL A 14 -15.77 -21.48 11.62
CA VAL A 14 -17.24 -21.57 11.67
C VAL A 14 -17.81 -20.45 12.53
N HIS A 15 -18.66 -19.60 11.94
CA HIS A 15 -19.21 -18.43 12.63
C HIS A 15 -19.94 -18.79 13.93
N GLY A 16 -19.52 -18.20 15.05
CA GLY A 16 -20.14 -18.37 16.36
C GLY A 16 -19.76 -19.64 17.13
N GLU A 17 -19.03 -20.57 16.52
CA GLU A 17 -18.69 -21.88 17.12
C GLU A 17 -17.32 -21.85 17.81
N ALA A 18 -17.19 -21.02 18.85
CA ALA A 18 -15.90 -20.74 19.50
C ALA A 18 -15.17 -21.98 20.03
N GLU A 19 -15.89 -22.95 20.61
CA GLU A 19 -15.29 -24.19 21.12
C GLU A 19 -14.72 -25.04 19.98
N ARG A 20 -15.51 -25.28 18.93
CA ARG A 20 -15.05 -26.02 17.75
C ARG A 20 -13.84 -25.35 17.09
N ASN A 21 -13.91 -24.05 16.87
CA ASN A 21 -12.82 -23.31 16.22
C ASN A 21 -11.53 -23.37 17.06
N ARG A 22 -11.65 -23.27 18.39
CA ARG A 22 -10.51 -23.42 19.30
C ARG A 22 -9.90 -24.82 19.23
N ASP A 23 -10.71 -25.87 19.19
CA ASP A 23 -10.21 -27.24 19.07
C ASP A 23 -9.47 -27.45 17.75
N GLU A 24 -9.99 -26.92 16.63
CA GLU A 24 -9.28 -26.96 15.35
C GLU A 24 -8.00 -26.12 15.38
N LEU A 25 -8.01 -24.94 16.01
CA LEU A 25 -6.81 -24.11 16.18
C LEU A 25 -5.71 -24.88 16.92
N VAL A 26 -6.02 -25.51 18.05
CA VAL A 26 -5.04 -26.31 18.80
C VAL A 26 -4.47 -27.41 17.91
N LEU A 27 -5.34 -28.23 17.30
CA LEU A 27 -4.95 -29.34 16.44
C LEU A 27 -4.03 -28.91 15.28
N PHE A 28 -4.38 -27.84 14.57
CA PHE A 28 -3.61 -27.38 13.41
C PHE A 28 -2.30 -26.68 13.82
N ASN A 29 -2.26 -25.98 14.95
CA ASN A 29 -1.00 -25.41 15.45
C ASN A 29 -0.05 -26.51 15.94
N GLU A 30 -0.54 -27.56 16.61
CA GLU A 30 0.27 -28.73 16.97
C GLU A 30 0.86 -29.40 15.73
N ARG A 31 0.03 -29.68 14.71
CA ARG A 31 0.48 -30.26 13.43
C ARG A 31 1.52 -29.40 12.72
N ALA A 32 1.32 -28.08 12.70
CA ALA A 32 2.28 -27.15 12.10
C ALA A 32 3.63 -27.19 12.83
N ALA A 33 3.59 -27.19 14.16
CA ALA A 33 4.78 -27.22 15.00
C ALA A 33 5.53 -28.57 14.92
N GLU A 34 4.80 -29.69 14.89
CA GLU A 34 5.34 -31.04 14.64
C GLU A 34 6.03 -31.14 13.29
N ASN A 35 5.54 -30.41 12.29
CA ASN A 35 6.18 -30.31 10.99
C ASN A 35 7.41 -29.39 10.98
N GLY A 36 7.82 -28.86 12.13
CA GLY A 36 9.03 -28.07 12.31
C GLY A 36 8.85 -26.56 12.08
N ALA A 37 7.62 -26.06 11.97
CA ALA A 37 7.38 -24.63 11.89
C ALA A 37 7.86 -23.92 13.16
N ARG A 38 8.55 -22.79 12.99
CA ARG A 38 9.06 -21.96 14.10
C ARG A 38 8.24 -20.70 14.31
N ILE A 39 7.53 -20.25 13.28
CA ILE A 39 6.53 -19.19 13.34
C ILE A 39 5.26 -19.74 12.71
N ILE A 40 4.14 -19.66 13.43
CA ILE A 40 2.82 -20.10 12.98
C ILE A 40 1.87 -18.90 13.02
N VAL A 41 1.22 -18.62 11.90
CA VAL A 41 0.26 -17.51 11.77
C VAL A 41 -1.13 -18.10 11.59
N ASN A 42 -2.07 -17.70 12.43
CA ASN A 42 -3.48 -18.01 12.29
C ASN A 42 -4.22 -16.84 11.62
N THR A 43 -5.43 -17.10 11.15
CA THR A 43 -6.31 -16.10 10.53
C THR A 43 -6.83 -15.06 11.54
N GLU A 44 -7.38 -13.96 11.02
CA GLU A 44 -8.08 -12.92 11.78
C GLU A 44 -9.43 -13.44 12.33
N LEU A 45 -9.71 -13.11 13.60
CA LEU A 45 -10.92 -13.56 14.32
C LEU A 45 -11.14 -15.09 14.22
N ALA A 46 -10.06 -15.84 14.36
CA ALA A 46 -10.04 -17.30 14.13
C ALA A 46 -10.92 -18.10 15.10
N VAL A 47 -11.34 -17.49 16.21
CA VAL A 47 -12.20 -18.13 17.22
C VAL A 47 -13.68 -17.91 16.91
N SER A 48 -14.07 -16.75 16.37
CA SER A 48 -15.46 -16.32 16.33
C SER A 48 -16.09 -16.35 14.94
N GLY A 49 -15.29 -16.25 13.88
CA GLY A 49 -15.76 -15.74 12.59
C GLY A 49 -15.85 -14.21 12.62
N TYR A 50 -16.50 -13.61 11.62
CA TYR A 50 -16.38 -12.18 11.34
C TYR A 50 -17.71 -11.41 11.27
N SER A 51 -18.79 -12.05 10.81
CA SER A 51 -20.03 -11.34 10.44
C SER A 51 -20.89 -10.94 11.65
N PHE A 52 -20.42 -9.97 12.44
CA PHE A 52 -21.14 -9.41 13.60
C PHE A 52 -21.60 -7.98 13.32
N GLY A 53 -22.89 -7.73 13.57
CA GLY A 53 -23.55 -6.44 13.36
C GLY A 53 -23.51 -5.50 14.56
N SER A 54 -23.23 -6.00 15.77
CA SER A 54 -23.27 -5.22 17.00
C SER A 54 -22.39 -5.81 18.10
N ARG A 55 -22.15 -5.01 19.15
CA ARG A 55 -21.47 -5.45 20.38
C ARG A 55 -22.17 -6.63 21.05
N ASP A 56 -23.51 -6.65 21.07
CA ASP A 56 -24.29 -7.71 21.71
C ASP A 56 -24.16 -9.04 20.96
N GLU A 57 -24.10 -9.01 19.63
CA GLU A 57 -23.95 -10.22 18.80
C GLU A 57 -22.64 -10.98 19.05
N ILE A 58 -21.55 -10.27 19.37
CA ILE A 58 -20.23 -10.87 19.61
C ILE A 58 -19.92 -11.10 21.09
N ALA A 59 -20.74 -10.57 22.02
CA ALA A 59 -20.41 -10.49 23.44
C ALA A 59 -20.07 -11.83 24.12
N CYS A 60 -20.63 -12.94 23.63
CA CYS A 60 -20.35 -14.29 24.16
C CYS A 60 -19.08 -14.94 23.58
N LEU A 61 -18.43 -14.31 22.60
CA LEU A 61 -17.31 -14.86 21.84
C LEU A 61 -16.00 -14.11 22.08
N VAL A 62 -16.05 -12.95 22.74
CA VAL A 62 -14.86 -12.19 23.10
C VAL A 62 -14.07 -12.90 24.20
N GLU A 63 -12.75 -12.86 24.12
CA GLU A 63 -11.86 -13.44 25.12
C GLU A 63 -10.87 -12.38 25.64
N SER A 64 -10.44 -12.51 26.90
CA SER A 64 -9.33 -11.69 27.41
C SER A 64 -7.98 -12.27 26.95
N GLN A 65 -6.88 -11.57 27.25
CA GLN A 65 -5.52 -12.05 26.97
C GLN A 65 -5.14 -13.32 27.75
N GLU A 66 -5.94 -13.72 28.73
CA GLU A 66 -5.82 -14.99 29.48
C GLU A 66 -6.95 -15.97 29.14
N GLY A 67 -7.75 -15.65 28.12
CA GLY A 67 -8.88 -16.46 27.68
C GLY A 67 -8.49 -17.87 27.21
N SER A 68 -9.50 -18.73 27.10
CA SER A 68 -9.32 -20.16 26.84
C SER A 68 -8.50 -20.46 25.59
N THR A 69 -8.68 -19.70 24.50
CA THR A 69 -7.94 -19.92 23.26
C THR A 69 -6.49 -19.49 23.38
N VAL A 70 -6.22 -18.31 23.96
CA VAL A 70 -4.85 -17.84 24.19
C VAL A 70 -4.12 -18.82 25.10
N THR A 71 -4.74 -19.24 26.20
CA THR A 71 -4.17 -20.20 27.16
C THR A 71 -3.87 -21.56 26.50
N ALA A 72 -4.77 -22.08 25.66
CA ALA A 72 -4.52 -23.32 24.94
C ALA A 72 -3.31 -23.21 23.99
N LEU A 73 -3.21 -22.13 23.22
CA LEU A 73 -2.09 -21.93 22.30
C LEU A 73 -0.77 -21.61 23.02
N ARG A 74 -0.80 -21.07 24.25
CA ARG A 74 0.41 -20.94 25.10
C ARG A 74 1.02 -22.30 25.43
N GLN A 75 0.17 -23.31 25.69
CA GLN A 75 0.64 -24.67 25.93
C GLN A 75 1.28 -25.27 24.67
N VAL A 76 0.68 -25.07 23.49
CA VAL A 76 1.25 -25.50 22.21
C VAL A 76 2.60 -24.81 21.97
N ALA A 77 2.66 -23.48 22.07
CA ALA A 77 3.87 -22.71 21.84
C ALA A 77 5.03 -23.16 22.76
N SER A 78 4.77 -23.31 24.06
CA SER A 78 5.75 -23.78 25.04
C SER A 78 6.20 -25.22 24.80
N ARG A 79 5.27 -26.11 24.44
CA ARG A 79 5.56 -27.53 24.18
C ARG A 79 6.48 -27.72 22.98
N TYR A 80 6.28 -26.95 21.91
CA TYR A 80 7.01 -27.12 20.65
C TYR A 80 8.11 -26.06 20.42
N GLY A 81 8.23 -25.06 21.28
CA GLY A 81 9.23 -24.00 21.17
C GLY A 81 9.06 -23.14 19.92
N CYS A 82 7.82 -22.75 19.59
CA CYS A 82 7.49 -21.95 18.41
C CYS A 82 6.77 -20.65 18.77
N PHE A 83 6.80 -19.68 17.85
CA PHE A 83 5.98 -18.47 17.95
C PHE A 83 4.61 -18.72 17.31
N ILE A 84 3.54 -18.27 17.96
CA ILE A 84 2.18 -18.39 17.44
C ILE A 84 1.52 -17.01 17.41
N VAL A 85 0.96 -16.63 16.27
CA VAL A 85 0.12 -15.44 16.12
C VAL A 85 -1.34 -15.85 16.00
N LEU A 86 -2.20 -15.34 16.88
CA LEU A 86 -3.63 -15.63 16.93
C LEU A 86 -4.43 -14.34 16.74
N GLY A 87 -5.21 -14.25 15.67
CA GLY A 87 -6.26 -13.23 15.54
C GLY A 87 -7.51 -13.63 16.32
N TYR A 88 -8.02 -12.76 17.20
CA TYR A 88 -9.15 -13.06 18.08
C TYR A 88 -9.94 -11.79 18.46
N PRO A 89 -11.23 -11.92 18.81
CA PRO A 89 -11.99 -10.82 19.39
C PRO A 89 -11.59 -10.65 20.87
N GLU A 90 -10.86 -9.59 21.18
CA GLU A 90 -10.40 -9.28 22.53
C GLU A 90 -11.47 -8.55 23.34
N LYS A 91 -11.60 -8.91 24.62
CA LYS A 91 -12.21 -8.09 25.66
C LYS A 91 -11.13 -7.57 26.61
N ASP A 92 -11.00 -6.25 26.69
CA ASP A 92 -10.15 -5.60 27.69
C ASP A 92 -10.86 -5.59 29.05
N GLU A 93 -10.39 -6.43 29.98
CA GLU A 93 -11.01 -6.57 31.30
C GLU A 93 -10.99 -5.29 32.14
N ARG A 94 -10.08 -4.35 31.85
CA ARG A 94 -9.95 -3.10 32.61
C ARG A 94 -10.95 -2.04 32.17
N THR A 95 -11.37 -2.09 30.91
CA THR A 95 -12.23 -1.05 30.31
C THR A 95 -13.57 -1.59 29.83
N ASP A 96 -13.75 -2.91 29.83
CA ASP A 96 -14.87 -3.62 29.21
C ASP A 96 -14.99 -3.36 27.69
N ILE A 97 -13.96 -2.80 27.03
CA ILE A 97 -14.00 -2.51 25.58
C ILE A 97 -13.58 -3.73 24.77
N TYR A 98 -14.24 -3.91 23.61
CA TYR A 98 -13.92 -4.99 22.67
C TYR A 98 -13.02 -4.48 21.56
N TYR A 99 -12.11 -5.35 21.09
CA TYR A 99 -11.18 -5.05 20.01
C TYR A 99 -11.06 -6.25 19.07
N ASN A 100 -10.79 -5.99 17.80
CA ASN A 100 -10.20 -7.00 16.92
C ASN A 100 -8.68 -6.98 17.18
N ALA A 101 -8.13 -8.09 17.68
CA ALA A 101 -6.77 -8.12 18.16
C ALA A 101 -5.98 -9.33 17.64
N ALA A 102 -4.66 -9.23 17.72
CA ALA A 102 -3.74 -10.32 17.44
C ALA A 102 -2.78 -10.51 18.63
N ALA A 103 -2.84 -11.68 19.25
CA ALA A 103 -1.91 -12.10 20.29
C ALA A 103 -0.69 -12.78 19.66
N VAL A 104 0.51 -12.42 20.11
CA VAL A 104 1.77 -13.09 19.78
C VAL A 104 2.27 -13.83 21.00
N ILE A 105 2.29 -15.15 20.88
CA ILE A 105 2.73 -16.06 21.93
C ILE A 105 4.16 -16.53 21.58
N GLY A 106 5.06 -16.39 22.54
CA GLY A 106 6.46 -16.79 22.43
C GLY A 106 6.68 -18.29 22.66
N PRO A 107 7.90 -18.78 22.36
CA PRO A 107 8.26 -20.20 22.45
C PRO A 107 8.31 -20.74 23.89
N ASP A 108 8.27 -19.89 24.90
CA ASP A 108 8.13 -20.22 26.32
C ASP A 108 6.66 -20.16 26.79
N GLY A 109 5.73 -19.88 25.87
CA GLY A 109 4.33 -19.64 26.17
C GLY A 109 4.06 -18.25 26.75
N ALA A 110 4.99 -17.29 26.74
CA ALA A 110 4.72 -15.92 27.17
C ALA A 110 3.94 -15.13 26.11
N LEU A 111 3.05 -14.22 26.53
CA LEU A 111 2.44 -13.25 25.63
C LEU A 111 3.44 -12.11 25.36
N LEU A 112 4.00 -12.06 24.15
CA LEU A 112 5.04 -11.09 23.77
C LEU A 112 4.47 -9.78 23.26
N LEU A 113 3.31 -9.84 22.63
CA LEU A 113 2.63 -8.70 22.03
C LEU A 113 1.12 -8.98 21.97
N ASN A 114 0.30 -7.96 22.20
CA ASN A 114 -1.11 -7.96 21.83
C ASN A 114 -1.39 -6.69 21.01
N TYR A 115 -1.62 -6.86 19.71
CA TYR A 115 -1.84 -5.76 18.78
C TYR A 115 -3.34 -5.61 18.48
N ARG A 116 -3.90 -4.42 18.70
CA ARG A 116 -5.30 -4.10 18.40
C ARG A 116 -5.40 -3.44 17.04
N LYS A 117 -6.24 -3.97 16.15
CA LYS A 117 -6.43 -3.48 14.79
C LYS A 117 -6.76 -1.99 14.78
N VAL A 118 -6.04 -1.21 13.97
CA VAL A 118 -6.20 0.26 13.92
C VAL A 118 -7.35 0.62 12.99
N THR A 119 -7.59 -0.17 11.94
CA THR A 119 -8.75 -0.12 11.03
C THR A 119 -9.92 -1.02 11.51
N ALA A 120 -10.33 -0.85 12.78
CA ALA A 120 -11.28 -1.77 13.44
C ALA A 120 -12.71 -1.78 12.88
N GLU A 121 -13.42 -2.88 13.15
CA GLU A 121 -14.84 -3.10 12.88
C GLU A 121 -15.72 -2.25 13.81
N VAL A 122 -15.92 -0.99 13.45
CA VAL A 122 -16.62 0.04 14.27
C VAL A 122 -18.05 -0.33 14.74
N ARG A 123 -18.64 -1.39 14.20
CA ARG A 123 -19.95 -1.93 14.63
C ARG A 123 -19.92 -2.54 16.03
N TRP A 124 -18.80 -3.12 16.43
CA TRP A 124 -18.67 -3.85 17.69
C TRP A 124 -17.32 -3.65 18.39
N ALA A 125 -16.27 -3.27 17.65
CA ALA A 125 -14.92 -3.08 18.16
C ALA A 125 -14.55 -1.60 18.26
N CYS A 126 -13.75 -1.26 19.26
CA CYS A 126 -12.97 -0.04 19.26
C CYS A 126 -11.69 -0.22 18.43
N ALA A 127 -11.15 0.87 17.92
CA ALA A 127 -9.88 0.85 17.20
C ALA A 127 -8.69 0.87 18.16
N GLY A 128 -7.66 0.12 17.81
CA GLY A 128 -6.33 0.31 18.35
C GLY A 128 -5.73 1.66 17.96
N THR A 129 -4.62 2.01 18.62
CA THR A 129 -3.88 3.25 18.37
C THR A 129 -2.67 2.97 17.48
N SER A 130 -2.34 3.86 16.55
CA SER A 130 -1.13 3.74 15.71
C SER A 130 0.17 3.86 16.50
N PHE A 131 0.13 4.43 17.69
CA PHE A 131 1.27 4.57 18.60
C PHE A 131 1.57 3.28 19.40
N GLN A 132 0.73 2.25 19.25
CA GLN A 132 0.96 0.99 19.95
C GLN A 132 2.18 0.28 19.37
N ARG A 133 2.85 -0.49 20.21
CA ARG A 133 3.87 -1.43 19.74
C ARG A 133 3.21 -2.43 18.79
N ASN A 134 3.83 -2.68 17.64
CA ASN A 134 3.33 -3.65 16.66
C ASN A 134 4.37 -4.70 16.26
N SER A 135 5.48 -4.81 17.01
CA SER A 135 6.57 -5.73 16.68
C SER A 135 7.23 -6.36 17.89
N PHE A 136 7.90 -7.48 17.68
CA PHE A 136 8.62 -8.27 18.68
C PHE A 136 9.93 -8.82 18.11
N GLU A 137 10.83 -9.23 19.00
CA GLU A 137 12.14 -9.78 18.61
C GLU A 137 12.06 -11.28 18.41
N THR A 138 12.81 -11.78 17.43
CA THR A 138 13.04 -13.21 17.23
C THR A 138 14.53 -13.48 16.97
N PRO A 139 14.99 -14.75 17.05
CA PRO A 139 16.34 -15.10 16.64
C PRO A 139 16.68 -14.70 15.20
N TRP A 140 15.67 -14.56 14.32
CA TRP A 140 15.84 -14.31 12.88
C TRP A 140 15.70 -12.84 12.47
N GLY A 141 15.32 -11.94 13.38
CA GLY A 141 15.07 -10.53 13.07
C GLY A 141 13.84 -10.00 13.80
N ARG A 142 13.50 -8.74 13.55
CA ARG A 142 12.31 -8.12 14.13
C ARG A 142 11.08 -8.49 13.33
N VAL A 143 10.04 -8.98 14.00
CA VAL A 143 8.79 -9.40 13.37
C VAL A 143 7.67 -8.44 13.77
N GLY A 144 6.93 -7.95 12.78
CA GLY A 144 5.77 -7.07 12.96
C GLY A 144 4.45 -7.81 12.80
N VAL A 145 3.38 -7.26 13.35
CA VAL A 145 2.00 -7.73 13.18
C VAL A 145 1.11 -6.57 12.78
N LEU A 146 0.32 -6.77 11.72
CA LEU A 146 -0.80 -5.92 11.32
C LEU A 146 -1.99 -6.82 11.00
N ILE A 147 -3.22 -6.32 11.07
CA ILE A 147 -4.41 -7.17 10.87
C ILE A 147 -5.16 -6.71 9.61
N CYS A 148 -5.28 -7.62 8.65
CA CYS A 148 -6.09 -7.49 7.43
C CYS A 148 -6.07 -6.09 6.79
N SER A 149 -7.13 -5.30 6.95
CA SER A 149 -7.30 -3.97 6.36
C SER A 149 -6.29 -2.92 6.84
N ASP A 150 -5.53 -3.17 7.90
CA ASP A 150 -4.37 -2.34 8.25
C ASP A 150 -3.34 -2.30 7.12
N THR A 151 -3.34 -3.31 6.23
CA THR A 151 -2.48 -3.33 5.03
C THR A 151 -3.06 -2.60 3.83
N TYR A 152 -4.33 -2.15 3.89
CA TYR A 152 -4.99 -1.45 2.80
C TYR A 152 -4.35 -0.09 2.52
N TYR A 153 -4.10 0.70 3.56
CA TYR A 153 -3.40 1.98 3.47
C TYR A 153 -1.89 1.79 3.56
N GLY A 154 -1.09 2.54 2.79
CA GLY A 154 0.37 2.36 2.75
C GLY A 154 1.07 2.88 4.01
N ALA A 155 0.52 3.89 4.68
CA ALA A 155 1.16 4.51 5.84
C ALA A 155 1.31 3.57 7.04
N ILE A 156 0.38 2.62 7.24
CA ILE A 156 0.42 1.72 8.40
C ILE A 156 1.56 0.68 8.26
N PRO A 157 1.71 -0.05 7.14
CA PRO A 157 2.86 -0.92 6.91
C PRO A 157 4.19 -0.16 6.89
N ARG A 158 4.19 1.10 6.44
CA ARG A 158 5.38 1.97 6.48
C ARG A 158 5.86 2.18 7.91
N MET A 159 4.98 2.39 8.89
CA MET A 159 5.38 2.51 10.30
C MET A 159 6.07 1.23 10.80
N SER A 160 5.63 0.04 10.38
CA SER A 160 6.32 -1.23 10.71
C SER A 160 7.74 -1.26 10.15
N SER A 161 7.91 -0.86 8.89
CA SER A 161 9.23 -0.72 8.27
C SER A 161 10.11 0.27 9.04
N LEU A 162 9.57 1.43 9.42
CA LEU A 162 10.29 2.44 10.19
C LEU A 162 10.63 2.02 11.63
N ASN A 163 9.95 0.99 12.16
CA ASN A 163 10.32 0.36 13.42
C ASN A 163 11.35 -0.79 13.25
N GLY A 164 11.88 -0.99 12.04
CA GLY A 164 12.92 -1.97 11.76
C GLY A 164 12.41 -3.40 11.55
N VAL A 165 11.13 -3.58 11.17
CA VAL A 165 10.56 -4.90 10.90
C VAL A 165 11.21 -5.54 9.65
N ASP A 166 11.60 -6.81 9.76
CA ASP A 166 12.17 -7.65 8.70
C ASP A 166 11.14 -8.64 8.12
N LEU A 167 10.13 -9.01 8.91
CA LEU A 167 9.00 -9.85 8.52
C LEU A 167 7.69 -9.30 9.10
N LEU A 168 6.71 -9.01 8.26
CA LEU A 168 5.37 -8.61 8.65
C LEU A 168 4.41 -9.80 8.57
N LEU A 169 3.77 -10.11 9.70
CA LEU A 169 2.73 -11.14 9.79
C LEU A 169 1.35 -10.50 9.72
N VAL A 170 0.45 -11.07 8.91
CA VAL A 170 -0.88 -10.51 8.67
C VAL A 170 -1.95 -11.59 8.83
N PRO A 171 -2.53 -11.76 10.04
CA PRO A 171 -3.81 -12.43 10.19
C PRO A 171 -4.85 -11.69 9.35
N ALA A 172 -5.52 -12.40 8.45
CA ALA A 172 -6.44 -11.81 7.49
C ALA A 172 -7.75 -12.58 7.42
N ASN A 173 -8.81 -11.82 7.14
CA ASN A 173 -10.13 -12.33 6.81
C ASN A 173 -10.67 -11.50 5.64
N TRP A 174 -10.14 -11.78 4.45
CA TRP A 174 -10.36 -11.00 3.25
C TRP A 174 -11.08 -11.84 2.20
N PRO A 175 -12.39 -11.64 1.99
CA PRO A 175 -13.18 -12.40 1.01
C PRO A 175 -12.88 -11.96 -0.43
N GLY A 176 -13.24 -12.82 -1.39
CA GLY A 176 -13.22 -12.48 -2.81
C GLY A 176 -14.21 -11.37 -3.19
N GLY A 177 -14.07 -10.83 -4.41
CA GLY A 177 -15.05 -9.92 -5.03
C GLY A 177 -14.83 -8.42 -4.85
N SER A 178 -13.83 -8.00 -4.07
CA SER A 178 -13.41 -6.58 -3.95
C SER A 178 -12.05 -6.36 -4.63
N LEU A 179 -11.09 -5.78 -3.91
CA LEU A 179 -9.68 -5.82 -4.27
C LEU A 179 -9.11 -7.22 -3.98
N ASP A 180 -8.29 -7.73 -4.90
CA ASP A 180 -7.46 -8.90 -4.63
C ASP A 180 -6.33 -8.53 -3.64
N PRO A 181 -6.33 -9.07 -2.40
CA PRO A 181 -5.35 -8.69 -1.40
C PRO A 181 -3.91 -9.07 -1.77
N ARG A 182 -3.73 -10.03 -2.69
CA ARG A 182 -2.41 -10.44 -3.20
C ARG A 182 -1.65 -9.25 -3.79
N GLU A 183 -2.36 -8.40 -4.54
CA GLU A 183 -1.78 -7.23 -5.17
C GLU A 183 -1.23 -6.26 -4.13
N LEU A 184 -1.99 -5.99 -3.06
CA LEU A 184 -1.52 -5.09 -2.01
C LEU A 184 -0.44 -5.71 -1.14
N TRP A 185 -0.56 -6.96 -0.73
CA TRP A 185 0.46 -7.62 0.09
C TRP A 185 1.80 -7.69 -0.62
N GLN A 186 1.81 -7.96 -1.93
CA GLN A 186 3.03 -7.90 -2.72
C GLN A 186 3.61 -6.47 -2.77
N VAL A 187 2.77 -5.45 -2.92
CA VAL A 187 3.17 -4.04 -2.88
C VAL A 187 3.75 -3.66 -1.52
N ARG A 188 3.10 -4.06 -0.41
CA ARG A 188 3.54 -3.78 0.96
C ARG A 188 4.89 -4.40 1.27
N ALA A 189 5.15 -5.63 0.81
CA ALA A 189 6.46 -6.25 0.95
C ALA A 189 7.54 -5.44 0.21
N LYS A 190 7.31 -5.16 -1.09
CA LYS A 190 8.28 -4.46 -1.95
C LYS A 190 8.59 -3.03 -1.50
N GLU A 191 7.55 -2.24 -1.21
CA GLU A 191 7.71 -0.80 -0.90
C GLU A 191 8.42 -0.56 0.45
N ASN A 192 8.41 -1.57 1.32
CA ASN A 192 8.95 -1.49 2.68
C ASN A 192 10.21 -2.33 2.88
N GLY A 193 10.54 -3.22 1.94
CA GLY A 193 11.73 -4.05 1.96
C GLY A 193 11.74 -5.11 3.06
N PHE A 194 10.57 -5.65 3.43
CA PHE A 194 10.43 -6.76 4.39
C PHE A 194 9.76 -7.97 3.75
N PHE A 195 9.94 -9.16 4.36
CA PHE A 195 9.05 -10.28 4.06
C PHE A 195 7.64 -9.96 4.54
N LEU A 196 6.62 -10.45 3.84
CA LEU A 196 5.23 -10.38 4.29
C LEU A 196 4.61 -11.76 4.23
N ALA A 197 4.02 -12.23 5.34
CA ALA A 197 3.29 -13.48 5.43
C ALA A 197 1.85 -13.21 5.90
N ALA A 198 0.88 -13.36 5.00
CA ALA A 198 -0.54 -13.14 5.25
C ALA A 198 -1.28 -14.48 5.33
N CYS A 199 -1.93 -14.74 6.47
CA CYS A 199 -2.76 -15.92 6.66
C CYS A 199 -4.23 -15.52 6.57
N ASN A 200 -4.86 -15.83 5.45
CA ASN A 200 -6.30 -15.66 5.29
C ASN A 200 -7.05 -16.89 5.85
N ARG A 201 -8.36 -16.79 6.03
CA ARG A 201 -9.22 -17.95 6.36
C ARG A 201 -9.79 -18.62 5.13
N SER A 202 -10.34 -19.82 5.33
CA SER A 202 -11.27 -20.48 4.42
C SER A 202 -12.71 -20.37 4.93
N GLY A 203 -13.64 -20.96 4.18
CA GLY A 203 -15.00 -21.22 4.61
C GLY A 203 -15.98 -20.09 4.38
N LYS A 204 -17.22 -20.35 4.80
CA LYS A 204 -18.31 -19.37 4.74
C LYS A 204 -18.58 -18.79 6.11
N ASP A 205 -18.96 -17.53 6.08
CA ASP A 205 -19.53 -16.83 7.21
C ASP A 205 -20.97 -16.42 6.86
N LYS A 206 -21.68 -15.66 7.70
CA LYS A 206 -23.07 -15.28 7.42
C LYS A 206 -23.23 -14.41 6.17
N THR A 207 -22.32 -13.47 5.94
CA THR A 207 -22.47 -12.46 4.86
C THR A 207 -21.31 -12.47 3.86
N MET A 208 -20.36 -13.39 3.99
CA MET A 208 -19.16 -13.44 3.16
C MET A 208 -18.71 -14.89 2.93
N SER A 209 -17.97 -15.10 1.84
CA SER A 209 -17.30 -16.36 1.55
C SER A 209 -15.80 -16.12 1.36
N CYS A 210 -15.00 -16.98 1.97
CA CYS A 210 -13.54 -17.03 1.85
C CYS A 210 -13.07 -18.37 1.28
N GLU A 211 -13.94 -19.15 0.63
CA GLU A 211 -13.59 -20.46 0.05
C GLU A 211 -12.52 -20.38 -1.06
N ASP A 212 -12.39 -19.23 -1.71
CA ASP A 212 -11.41 -18.92 -2.75
C ASP A 212 -10.32 -17.93 -2.26
N ALA A 213 -10.28 -17.66 -0.96
CA ALA A 213 -9.38 -16.69 -0.38
C ALA A 213 -7.94 -17.22 -0.32
N TYR A 214 -6.97 -16.36 -0.64
CA TYR A 214 -5.56 -16.73 -0.66
C TYR A 214 -4.83 -16.35 0.62
N SER A 215 -3.99 -17.25 1.09
CA SER A 215 -2.89 -17.00 2.02
C SER A 215 -1.58 -16.88 1.23
N CYS A 216 -0.71 -15.96 1.64
CA CYS A 216 0.43 -15.55 0.80
C CYS A 216 1.70 -15.28 1.59
N ILE A 217 2.83 -15.48 0.93
CA ILE A 217 4.15 -15.06 1.40
C ILE A 217 4.91 -14.39 0.26
N TYR A 218 5.37 -13.17 0.51
CA TYR A 218 6.20 -12.39 -0.40
C TYR A 218 7.55 -12.06 0.23
N GLY A 219 8.60 -12.06 -0.59
CA GLY A 219 9.93 -11.61 -0.21
C GLY A 219 10.06 -10.07 -0.20
N PRO A 220 11.16 -9.53 0.35
CA PRO A 220 11.43 -8.09 0.48
C PRO A 220 11.36 -7.29 -0.82
N ASP A 221 11.61 -7.92 -1.96
CA ASP A 221 11.57 -7.32 -3.29
C ASP A 221 10.21 -7.48 -4.00
N GLY A 222 9.25 -8.12 -3.34
CA GLY A 222 7.95 -8.51 -3.89
C GLY A 222 7.96 -9.89 -4.57
N THR A 223 9.05 -10.66 -4.50
CA THR A 223 9.11 -12.01 -5.06
C THR A 223 8.06 -12.89 -4.40
N LYS A 224 7.27 -13.60 -5.21
CA LYS A 224 6.28 -14.56 -4.71
C LYS A 224 6.98 -15.81 -4.18
N ILE A 225 6.76 -16.12 -2.91
CA ILE A 225 7.24 -17.35 -2.26
C ILE A 225 6.10 -18.37 -2.16
N LEU A 226 4.91 -17.91 -1.75
CA LEU A 226 3.71 -18.73 -1.60
C LEU A 226 2.45 -17.92 -1.95
N GLU A 227 1.55 -18.53 -2.72
CA GLU A 227 0.16 -18.11 -2.87
C GLU A 227 -0.68 -19.39 -2.92
N SER A 228 -1.42 -19.66 -1.84
CA SER A 228 -2.21 -20.88 -1.71
C SER A 228 -3.62 -20.55 -1.25
N CYS A 229 -4.60 -21.28 -1.75
CA CYS A 229 -6.00 -21.22 -1.33
C CYS A 229 -6.51 -22.63 -1.07
N SER A 230 -7.48 -22.76 -0.17
CA SER A 230 -8.20 -24.00 0.09
C SER A 230 -9.63 -23.64 0.48
N CYS A 231 -10.59 -24.50 0.13
CA CYS A 231 -11.99 -24.35 0.56
C CYS A 231 -12.28 -25.03 1.91
N THR A 232 -11.26 -25.62 2.53
CA THR A 232 -11.29 -26.27 3.86
C THR A 232 -10.06 -25.88 4.68
N SER A 233 -10.08 -26.16 6.00
CA SER A 233 -8.91 -26.00 6.88
C SER A 233 -7.66 -26.70 6.31
N ASP A 234 -6.56 -25.96 6.16
CA ASP A 234 -5.26 -26.47 5.69
C ASP A 234 -4.08 -25.73 6.34
N ILE A 235 -2.87 -26.27 6.20
CA ILE A 235 -1.62 -25.65 6.66
C ILE A 235 -0.69 -25.44 5.47
N PHE A 236 -0.38 -24.19 5.17
CA PHE A 236 0.60 -23.86 4.13
C PHE A 236 1.96 -23.59 4.76
N PHE A 237 2.97 -24.31 4.30
CA PHE A 237 4.34 -24.16 4.78
C PHE A 237 5.21 -23.45 3.75
N ALA A 238 6.17 -22.64 4.22
CA ALA A 238 7.25 -22.13 3.40
C ALA A 238 8.55 -22.05 4.19
N ASP A 239 9.66 -22.28 3.48
CA ASP A 239 11.00 -22.16 4.04
C ASP A 239 11.66 -20.86 3.56
N LEU A 240 11.69 -19.85 4.43
CA LEU A 240 12.30 -18.55 4.15
C LEU A 240 13.82 -18.63 4.23
N PRO A 241 14.56 -17.98 3.30
CA PRO A 241 16.01 -17.99 3.34
C PRO A 241 16.54 -17.21 4.54
N LEU A 242 17.63 -17.70 5.13
CA LEU A 242 18.39 -17.00 6.16
C LEU A 242 19.82 -16.72 5.67
N GLU A 243 20.33 -15.53 5.98
CA GLU A 243 21.70 -15.10 5.75
C GLU A 243 22.34 -14.78 7.11
N GLY A 244 23.37 -15.53 7.49
CA GLY A 244 23.97 -15.40 8.83
C GLY A 244 22.98 -15.60 9.98
N GLY A 245 22.00 -16.50 9.82
CA GLY A 245 20.95 -16.77 10.80
C GLY A 245 19.83 -15.71 10.87
N LYS A 246 19.86 -14.67 10.02
CA LYS A 246 18.85 -13.59 9.98
C LYS A 246 18.09 -13.59 8.66
N LEU A 247 16.87 -13.05 8.69
CA LEU A 247 16.09 -12.79 7.48
C LEU A 247 16.76 -11.65 6.69
N PRO A 248 17.08 -11.86 5.40
CA PRO A 248 17.60 -10.78 4.58
C PRO A 248 16.54 -9.70 4.38
N SER A 249 16.97 -8.44 4.25
CA SER A 249 16.09 -7.30 4.11
C SER A 249 16.68 -6.31 3.13
N CYS A 250 15.84 -5.67 2.32
CA CYS A 250 16.23 -4.53 1.48
C CYS A 250 15.65 -3.21 2.00
N ARG A 251 15.12 -3.22 3.24
CA ARG A 251 14.49 -2.08 3.89
C ARG A 251 15.36 -0.82 3.85
N GLU A 252 16.63 -0.90 4.26
CA GLU A 252 17.50 0.29 4.30
C GLU A 252 17.62 0.94 2.92
N THR A 253 17.79 0.14 1.87
CA THR A 253 17.80 0.60 0.48
C THR A 253 16.48 1.28 0.11
N GLN A 254 15.34 0.69 0.47
CA GLN A 254 14.03 1.29 0.19
C GLN A 254 13.81 2.58 0.98
N LEU A 255 14.18 2.63 2.26
CA LEU A 255 13.93 3.80 3.11
C LEU A 255 14.88 4.96 2.81
N ARG A 256 16.02 4.72 2.18
CA ARG A 256 17.01 5.76 1.84
C ARG A 256 16.49 6.83 0.87
N SER A 257 15.52 6.51 0.01
CA SER A 257 14.91 7.48 -0.91
C SER A 257 13.80 8.32 -0.27
N ARG A 258 13.51 8.12 1.02
CA ARG A 258 12.52 8.94 1.72
C ARG A 258 13.06 10.35 1.92
N GLU A 259 12.19 11.33 1.71
CA GLU A 259 12.47 12.73 2.02
C GLU A 259 11.44 13.28 3.01
N PRO A 260 11.60 13.02 4.33
CA PRO A 260 10.61 13.43 5.34
C PRO A 260 10.30 14.93 5.37
N SER A 261 11.21 15.78 4.90
CA SER A 261 10.95 17.22 4.76
C SER A 261 9.76 17.54 3.85
N LEU A 262 9.54 16.73 2.81
CA LEU A 262 8.38 16.82 1.91
C LEU A 262 7.10 16.33 2.58
N TYR A 263 7.19 15.51 3.63
CA TYR A 263 6.03 14.81 4.17
C TYR A 263 5.32 15.60 5.27
N THR A 264 5.87 16.73 5.71
CA THR A 264 5.29 17.57 6.79
C THR A 264 3.77 17.82 6.67
N PRO A 265 3.19 18.07 5.48
CA PRO A 265 1.75 18.25 5.32
C PRO A 265 0.89 17.04 5.71
N MET A 266 1.49 15.85 5.87
CA MET A 266 0.80 14.68 6.42
C MET A 266 0.20 14.95 7.81
N TYR A 267 0.75 15.87 8.60
CA TYR A 267 0.22 16.21 9.93
C TYR A 267 -1.12 16.96 9.88
N LEU A 268 -1.50 17.52 8.73
CA LEU A 268 -2.70 18.34 8.62
C LEU A 268 -3.95 17.51 8.93
N ASP A 269 -4.71 17.90 9.94
CA ASP A 269 -6.01 17.32 10.24
C ASP A 269 -7.08 17.97 9.36
N MET A 270 -7.46 17.27 8.29
CA MET A 270 -8.36 17.80 7.26
C MET A 270 -9.84 17.48 7.52
N ARG A 271 -10.18 16.89 8.68
CA ARG A 271 -11.56 16.46 9.00
C ARG A 271 -12.60 17.57 8.92
N TYR A 272 -12.20 18.82 9.21
CA TYR A 272 -13.08 19.99 9.17
C TYR A 272 -12.90 20.85 7.92
N ALA A 273 -11.90 20.57 7.09
CA ALA A 273 -11.64 21.25 5.83
C ALA A 273 -12.28 20.46 4.67
N ALA A 274 -13.59 20.25 4.73
CA ALA A 274 -14.33 19.44 3.76
C ALA A 274 -14.37 20.06 2.36
N ASP A 275 -14.42 21.40 2.27
CA ASP A 275 -14.33 22.13 1.00
C ASP A 275 -12.88 22.58 0.74
N LEU A 276 -12.09 21.68 0.16
CA LEU A 276 -10.70 21.95 -0.23
C LEU A 276 -10.60 23.06 -1.29
N THR A 277 -11.63 23.22 -2.14
CA THR A 277 -11.65 24.24 -3.19
C THR A 277 -11.63 25.63 -2.57
N SER A 278 -12.57 25.92 -1.68
CA SER A 278 -12.60 27.21 -0.98
C SER A 278 -11.40 27.40 -0.06
N TYR A 279 -10.98 26.34 0.66
CA TYR A 279 -9.91 26.43 1.65
C TYR A 279 -8.55 26.78 1.03
N TYR A 280 -8.17 26.08 -0.04
CA TYR A 280 -6.90 26.31 -0.74
C TYR A 280 -7.01 27.27 -1.92
N LYS A 281 -8.21 27.84 -2.16
CA LYS A 281 -8.52 28.66 -3.34
C LYS A 281 -8.17 27.94 -4.63
N LEU A 282 -8.57 26.67 -4.73
CA LEU A 282 -8.31 25.84 -5.91
C LEU A 282 -9.13 26.35 -7.11
N PRO A 283 -8.66 26.08 -8.34
CA PRO A 283 -9.44 26.31 -9.56
C PRO A 283 -10.80 25.63 -9.50
N GLU A 284 -11.84 26.09 -10.19
CA GLU A 284 -13.15 25.42 -10.16
C GLU A 284 -13.07 24.01 -10.75
N ALA A 285 -13.55 22.99 -10.02
CA ALA A 285 -13.43 21.61 -10.46
C ALA A 285 -14.31 21.34 -11.69
N ALA A 286 -13.75 20.70 -12.71
CA ALA A 286 -14.49 20.25 -13.89
C ALA A 286 -13.84 18.99 -14.48
N LYS A 287 -14.55 18.28 -15.36
CA LYS A 287 -13.98 17.11 -16.05
C LYS A 287 -12.71 17.48 -16.82
N MET A 288 -11.68 16.64 -16.69
CA MET A 288 -10.37 16.85 -17.30
C MET A 288 -9.95 15.62 -18.10
N SER A 289 -9.71 15.76 -19.40
CA SER A 289 -9.14 14.66 -20.20
C SER A 289 -7.63 14.60 -20.00
N VAL A 290 -7.12 13.43 -19.62
CA VAL A 290 -5.70 13.17 -19.41
C VAL A 290 -5.27 12.03 -20.30
N ALA A 291 -4.15 12.20 -20.99
CA ALA A 291 -3.50 11.17 -21.78
C ALA A 291 -2.10 10.90 -21.24
N SER A 292 -1.69 9.63 -21.23
CA SER A 292 -0.33 9.20 -20.92
C SER A 292 0.17 8.29 -22.03
N ARG A 293 1.34 8.58 -22.57
CA ARG A 293 1.87 7.89 -23.76
C ARG A 293 3.09 7.05 -23.43
N SER A 294 3.18 5.86 -24.01
CA SER A 294 4.39 5.06 -24.05
C SER A 294 4.89 4.95 -25.50
N PHE A 295 6.06 4.36 -25.71
CA PHE A 295 6.67 4.18 -27.01
C PHE A 295 7.19 2.74 -27.21
N PRO A 296 7.20 2.23 -28.45
CA PRO A 296 7.82 0.93 -28.73
C PRO A 296 9.31 0.91 -28.34
N ALA A 297 9.85 -0.28 -28.08
CA ALA A 297 11.25 -0.41 -27.65
C ALA A 297 12.25 0.07 -28.71
N GLU A 298 11.89 -0.09 -29.98
CA GLU A 298 12.68 0.35 -31.14
C GLU A 298 12.58 1.86 -31.40
N GLU A 299 11.61 2.52 -30.77
CA GLU A 299 11.28 3.91 -31.02
C GLU A 299 11.18 4.70 -29.71
N LEU A 300 12.25 4.71 -28.90
CA LEU A 300 12.26 5.44 -27.62
C LEU A 300 11.85 6.91 -27.79
N PHE A 301 11.28 7.48 -26.74
CA PHE A 301 10.96 8.91 -26.72
C PHE A 301 12.23 9.74 -26.64
N THR A 302 12.48 10.52 -27.70
CA THR A 302 13.61 11.46 -27.80
C THR A 302 13.11 12.88 -28.04
N GLY A 303 14.00 13.86 -27.84
CA GLY A 303 13.67 15.27 -28.09
C GLY A 303 13.16 15.52 -29.51
N ASP A 304 13.69 14.83 -30.52
CA ASP A 304 13.31 14.99 -31.93
C ASP A 304 11.85 14.65 -32.24
N ARG A 305 11.22 13.84 -31.38
CA ARG A 305 9.83 13.41 -31.54
C ARG A 305 8.86 14.24 -30.72
N LEU A 306 9.34 15.20 -29.93
CA LEU A 306 8.53 15.96 -28.99
C LEU A 306 7.39 16.70 -29.69
N GLU A 307 7.71 17.49 -30.72
CA GLU A 307 6.72 18.31 -31.43
C GLU A 307 5.68 17.44 -32.14
N GLU A 308 6.11 16.43 -32.90
CA GLU A 308 5.19 15.51 -33.58
C GLU A 308 4.27 14.79 -32.58
N THR A 309 4.83 14.34 -31.46
CA THR A 309 4.08 13.66 -30.41
C THR A 309 3.02 14.56 -29.81
N VAL A 310 3.36 15.82 -29.50
CA VAL A 310 2.44 16.79 -28.90
C VAL A 310 1.41 17.27 -29.92
N ASP A 311 1.81 17.52 -31.17
CA ASP A 311 0.94 17.91 -32.27
C ASP A 311 -0.15 16.86 -32.56
N ALA A 312 0.14 15.57 -32.35
CA ALA A 312 -0.85 14.50 -32.49
C ALA A 312 -2.04 14.61 -31.51
N TYR A 313 -1.88 15.35 -30.40
CA TYR A 313 -2.95 15.62 -29.44
C TYR A 313 -3.57 17.02 -29.61
N SER A 314 -3.13 17.78 -30.62
CA SER A 314 -3.71 19.09 -30.95
C SER A 314 -5.16 18.93 -31.41
N GLY A 315 -6.07 19.69 -30.81
CA GLY A 315 -7.50 19.64 -31.15
C GLY A 315 -8.26 18.42 -30.60
N GLU A 316 -7.58 17.42 -30.03
CA GLU A 316 -8.22 16.47 -29.13
C GLU A 316 -8.65 17.22 -27.86
N LYS A 317 -9.74 16.81 -27.21
CA LYS A 317 -10.18 17.40 -25.93
C LYS A 317 -9.22 17.11 -24.76
N THR A 318 -7.96 16.76 -25.04
CA THR A 318 -6.91 16.39 -24.10
C THR A 318 -6.39 17.63 -23.38
N ALA A 319 -6.66 17.71 -22.09
CA ALA A 319 -6.23 18.84 -21.26
C ALA A 319 -4.79 18.67 -20.75
N LEU A 320 -4.31 17.43 -20.59
CA LEU A 320 -2.95 17.12 -20.15
C LEU A 320 -2.41 15.87 -20.84
N LEU A 321 -1.19 15.99 -21.39
CA LEU A 321 -0.41 14.90 -21.96
C LEU A 321 0.82 14.61 -21.08
N VAL A 322 0.98 13.37 -20.66
CA VAL A 322 2.15 12.89 -19.90
C VAL A 322 3.01 12.02 -20.80
N LEU A 323 4.28 12.39 -20.93
CA LEU A 323 5.27 11.73 -21.78
C LEU A 323 6.41 11.14 -20.93
N PRO A 324 7.17 10.16 -21.46
CA PRO A 324 8.24 9.53 -20.71
C PRO A 324 9.37 10.51 -20.40
N ALA A 325 10.25 10.10 -19.47
CA ALA A 325 11.53 10.75 -19.30
C ALA A 325 12.50 10.17 -20.34
N GLY A 326 13.20 11.01 -21.08
CA GLY A 326 14.06 10.51 -22.17
C GLY A 326 14.65 11.56 -23.09
N ILE A 327 14.27 12.83 -22.94
CA ILE A 327 14.86 13.89 -23.75
C ILE A 327 16.24 14.22 -23.19
N ALA A 328 17.27 13.67 -23.83
CA ALA A 328 18.65 14.12 -23.69
C ALA A 328 18.88 15.32 -24.61
N GLY A 329 19.51 16.37 -24.07
CA GLY A 329 19.87 17.57 -24.83
C GLY A 329 20.29 18.71 -23.91
N ASP A 330 20.57 19.88 -24.51
CA ASP A 330 20.68 21.10 -23.72
C ASP A 330 19.32 21.45 -23.11
N ASN A 331 19.28 21.53 -21.78
CA ASN A 331 18.03 21.71 -21.04
C ASN A 331 17.27 22.96 -21.53
N GLU A 332 17.97 24.04 -21.87
CA GLU A 332 17.30 25.27 -22.35
C GLU A 332 16.60 25.07 -23.70
N ASP A 333 17.24 24.39 -24.65
CA ASP A 333 16.64 24.11 -25.96
C ASP A 333 15.41 23.21 -25.83
N VAL A 334 15.54 22.11 -25.09
CA VAL A 334 14.45 21.16 -24.87
C VAL A 334 13.25 21.82 -24.20
N LEU A 335 13.50 22.66 -23.18
CA LEU A 335 12.45 23.38 -22.47
C LEU A 335 11.76 24.42 -23.36
N ASN A 336 12.51 25.14 -24.20
CA ASN A 336 11.94 26.09 -25.16
C ASN A 336 11.06 25.40 -26.20
N ARG A 337 11.52 24.26 -26.73
CA ARG A 337 10.77 23.42 -27.67
C ARG A 337 9.49 22.87 -27.04
N LEU A 338 9.57 22.39 -25.79
CA LEU A 338 8.41 21.93 -25.03
C LEU A 338 7.37 23.04 -24.83
N ALA A 339 7.80 24.24 -24.41
CA ALA A 339 6.92 25.39 -24.24
C ALA A 339 6.26 25.81 -25.57
N LEU A 340 7.01 25.80 -26.67
CA LEU A 340 6.49 26.12 -27.99
C LEU A 340 5.47 25.08 -28.47
N ALA A 341 5.76 23.79 -28.30
CA ALA A 341 4.87 22.70 -28.68
C ALA A 341 3.56 22.74 -27.88
N ALA A 342 3.64 22.91 -26.55
CA ALA A 342 2.46 23.06 -25.69
C ALA A 342 1.59 24.26 -26.11
N ARG A 343 2.22 25.40 -26.42
CA ARG A 343 1.51 26.60 -26.89
C ARG A 343 0.89 26.40 -28.27
N LYS A 344 1.61 25.81 -29.22
CA LYS A 344 1.11 25.58 -30.58
C LYS A 344 -0.09 24.63 -30.60
N SER A 345 -0.01 23.56 -29.82
CA SER A 345 -1.04 22.52 -29.78
C SER A 345 -2.15 22.78 -28.78
N GLN A 346 -2.03 23.83 -27.95
CA GLN A 346 -2.97 24.19 -26.90
C GLN A 346 -3.22 23.06 -25.88
N VAL A 347 -2.17 22.28 -25.56
CA VAL A 347 -2.19 21.14 -24.64
C VAL A 347 -1.15 21.35 -23.55
N ASN A 348 -1.49 21.06 -22.29
CA ASN A 348 -0.49 21.04 -21.21
C ASN A 348 0.34 19.74 -21.33
N VAL A 349 1.66 19.82 -21.22
CA VAL A 349 2.56 18.68 -21.44
C VAL A 349 3.52 18.51 -20.28
N CYS A 350 3.64 17.28 -19.77
CA CYS A 350 4.61 16.91 -18.75
C CYS A 350 5.61 15.88 -19.31
N THR A 351 6.91 16.10 -19.12
CA THR A 351 7.97 15.15 -19.50
C THR A 351 9.20 15.28 -18.61
N GLY A 352 10.03 14.24 -18.54
CA GLY A 352 11.32 14.25 -17.85
C GLY A 352 12.46 14.60 -18.82
N VAL A 353 13.21 15.65 -18.47
CA VAL A 353 14.41 16.08 -19.18
C VAL A 353 15.64 15.58 -18.42
N VAL A 354 16.55 14.92 -19.13
CA VAL A 354 17.80 14.39 -18.56
C VAL A 354 18.94 15.28 -19.03
N SER A 355 19.61 15.93 -18.09
CA SER A 355 20.72 16.83 -18.42
C SER A 355 21.92 16.05 -18.93
N GLU A 356 22.43 16.41 -20.10
CA GLU A 356 23.68 15.83 -20.63
C GLU A 356 24.92 16.19 -19.79
N LYS A 357 24.86 17.28 -19.02
CA LYS A 357 26.01 17.79 -18.26
C LYS A 357 26.29 16.96 -17.01
N ASP A 358 25.27 16.57 -16.27
CA ASP A 358 25.40 15.89 -14.97
C ASP A 358 24.49 14.66 -14.80
N GLY A 359 23.72 14.29 -15.83
CA GLY A 359 22.78 13.17 -15.81
C GLY A 359 21.57 13.39 -14.90
N SER A 360 21.41 14.58 -14.32
CA SER A 360 20.28 14.86 -13.44
C SER A 360 18.98 14.93 -14.23
N THR A 361 17.91 14.40 -13.65
CA THR A 361 16.57 14.45 -14.24
C THR A 361 15.76 15.56 -13.61
N VAL A 362 15.11 16.36 -14.43
CA VAL A 362 14.11 17.36 -14.05
C VAL A 362 12.79 16.98 -14.68
N ILE A 363 11.70 17.03 -13.92
CA ILE A 363 10.35 16.93 -14.49
C ILE A 363 9.96 18.35 -14.93
N ALA A 364 9.70 18.50 -16.22
CA ALA A 364 9.25 19.74 -16.81
C ALA A 364 7.76 19.65 -17.14
N PHE A 365 7.02 20.69 -16.78
CA PHE A 365 5.62 20.85 -17.11
C PHE A 365 5.46 22.15 -17.89
N ALA A 366 5.00 22.05 -19.14
CA ALA A 366 4.65 23.18 -19.97
C ALA A 366 3.14 23.34 -20.03
N GLU A 367 2.65 24.50 -19.62
CA GLU A 367 1.25 24.87 -19.78
C GLU A 367 0.95 25.24 -21.24
N LYS A 368 -0.33 25.16 -21.64
CA LYS A 368 -0.80 25.57 -22.99
C LYS A 368 -0.54 27.04 -23.34
N ASN A 369 -0.21 27.88 -22.36
CA ASN A 369 0.20 29.28 -22.56
C ASN A 369 1.73 29.42 -22.79
N GLY A 370 2.50 28.34 -22.65
CA GLY A 370 3.96 28.30 -22.77
C GLY A 370 4.72 28.53 -21.46
N ASN A 371 4.04 28.68 -20.32
CA ASN A 371 4.69 28.77 -19.01
C ASN A 371 5.32 27.43 -18.64
N LEU A 372 6.49 27.48 -18.00
CA LEU A 372 7.23 26.31 -17.57
C LEU A 372 7.30 26.24 -16.05
N SER A 373 6.94 25.08 -15.52
CA SER A 373 7.18 24.69 -14.14
C SER A 373 8.16 23.52 -14.11
N LEU A 374 9.19 23.62 -13.28
CA LEU A 374 10.26 22.62 -13.20
C LEU A 374 10.32 22.03 -11.79
N ARG A 375 10.50 20.72 -11.73
CA ARG A 375 10.78 20.02 -10.49
C ARG A 375 12.07 19.22 -10.57
N SER A 376 13.00 19.56 -9.70
CA SER A 376 14.24 18.80 -9.50
C SER A 376 14.31 18.27 -8.08
N LYS A 377 15.00 17.15 -7.86
CA LYS A 377 15.22 16.60 -6.51
C LYS A 377 16.04 17.52 -5.59
N LYS A 378 16.76 18.50 -6.15
CA LYS A 378 17.55 19.46 -5.37
C LYS A 378 16.67 20.45 -4.59
N TYR A 379 15.48 20.74 -5.10
CA TYR A 379 14.55 21.71 -4.49
C TYR A 379 13.45 20.93 -3.77
N GLY A 380 13.65 20.71 -2.47
CA GLY A 380 12.82 19.85 -1.61
C GLY A 380 11.45 20.42 -1.24
N GLN A 381 10.67 20.92 -2.21
CA GLN A 381 9.27 21.29 -2.03
C GLN A 381 8.40 20.61 -3.10
N HIS A 382 7.12 20.41 -2.79
CA HIS A 382 6.15 20.00 -3.80
C HIS A 382 6.01 21.11 -4.85
N CYS A 383 6.06 20.73 -6.12
CA CYS A 383 5.73 21.62 -7.22
C CYS A 383 4.25 21.41 -7.55
N PHE A 384 3.40 22.35 -7.12
CA PHE A 384 1.98 22.38 -7.48
C PHE A 384 1.75 23.30 -8.66
N ILE A 385 0.88 22.89 -9.57
CA ILE A 385 0.49 23.62 -10.77
C ILE A 385 -1.04 23.66 -10.80
N ASP A 386 -1.59 24.85 -10.65
CA ASP A 386 -3.03 25.07 -10.72
C ASP A 386 -3.40 25.38 -12.17
N LEU A 387 -4.01 24.39 -12.84
CA LEU A 387 -4.58 24.54 -14.17
C LEU A 387 -5.97 25.18 -14.08
N ASP A 388 -6.68 25.32 -15.21
CA ASP A 388 -8.02 25.93 -15.24
C ASP A 388 -9.02 25.24 -14.29
N ASN A 389 -8.89 23.92 -14.09
CA ASN A 389 -9.87 23.12 -13.37
C ASN A 389 -9.31 22.06 -12.41
N ALA A 390 -7.98 21.99 -12.24
CA ALA A 390 -7.34 20.96 -11.43
C ALA A 390 -6.01 21.45 -10.84
N ARG A 391 -5.68 20.97 -9.63
CA ARG A 391 -4.34 21.10 -9.05
C ARG A 391 -3.51 19.85 -9.33
N ILE A 392 -2.37 20.04 -9.96
CA ILE A 392 -1.43 18.97 -10.33
C ILE A 392 -0.20 19.03 -9.44
N ALA A 393 0.35 17.88 -9.06
CA ALA A 393 1.67 17.79 -8.47
C ALA A 393 2.61 16.95 -9.33
N LEU A 394 3.89 17.33 -9.37
CA LEU A 394 4.93 16.56 -10.05
C LEU A 394 5.65 15.64 -9.05
N ALA A 395 5.85 14.37 -9.41
CA ALA A 395 6.55 13.39 -8.56
C ALA A 395 7.52 12.52 -9.38
N PHE A 396 8.68 12.20 -8.81
CA PHE A 396 9.58 11.20 -9.37
C PHE A 396 9.11 9.80 -8.99
N LYS A 397 9.46 8.80 -9.81
CA LYS A 397 9.06 7.41 -9.60
C LYS A 397 9.40 6.89 -8.19
N ASP A 398 10.61 7.15 -7.72
CA ASP A 398 11.09 6.67 -6.42
C ASP A 398 10.39 7.33 -5.23
N GLU A 399 9.93 8.58 -5.37
CA GLU A 399 9.14 9.23 -4.32
C GLU A 399 7.75 8.59 -4.17
N LEU A 400 7.20 8.06 -5.28
CA LEU A 400 5.94 7.33 -5.28
C LEU A 400 6.06 5.92 -4.71
N TYR A 401 7.25 5.44 -4.38
CA TYR A 401 7.40 4.26 -3.53
C TYR A 401 7.04 4.56 -2.06
N HIS A 402 6.91 5.83 -1.69
CA HIS A 402 6.57 6.27 -0.33
C HIS A 402 5.13 6.81 -0.29
N PRO A 403 4.20 6.13 0.40
CA PRO A 403 2.83 6.62 0.53
C PRO A 403 2.75 8.02 1.16
N GLU A 404 3.74 8.39 1.99
CA GLU A 404 3.84 9.67 2.65
C GLU A 404 3.76 10.87 1.69
N MET A 405 4.45 10.78 0.55
CA MET A 405 4.46 11.81 -0.49
C MET A 405 3.04 12.08 -1.01
N VAL A 406 2.29 11.01 -1.25
CA VAL A 406 0.95 11.09 -1.85
C VAL A 406 -0.05 11.60 -0.84
N ILE A 407 0.05 11.17 0.43
CA ILE A 407 -0.79 11.68 1.52
C ILE A 407 -0.54 13.19 1.74
N ALA A 408 0.72 13.64 1.71
CA ALA A 408 1.05 15.06 1.84
C ALA A 408 0.43 15.88 0.71
N CYS A 409 0.60 15.46 -0.56
CA CYS A 409 -0.03 16.10 -1.71
C CYS A 409 -1.56 16.12 -1.61
N ALA A 410 -2.17 14.99 -1.25
CA ALA A 410 -3.62 14.85 -1.14
C ALA A 410 -4.20 15.85 -0.12
N LYS A 411 -3.56 15.99 1.05
CA LYS A 411 -3.97 16.95 2.10
C LYS A 411 -3.80 18.40 1.70
N GLN A 412 -2.97 18.70 0.70
CA GLN A 412 -2.81 20.03 0.11
C GLN A 412 -3.74 20.30 -1.10
N GLY A 413 -4.75 19.45 -1.30
CA GLY A 413 -5.74 19.62 -2.35
C GLY A 413 -5.26 19.18 -3.74
N CYS A 414 -4.24 18.33 -3.83
CA CYS A 414 -3.79 17.79 -5.11
C CYS A 414 -4.84 16.86 -5.71
N ASP A 415 -5.21 17.10 -6.97
CA ASP A 415 -6.18 16.27 -7.69
C ASP A 415 -5.49 15.10 -8.39
N LEU A 416 -4.35 15.38 -9.02
CA LEU A 416 -3.60 14.44 -9.84
C LEU A 416 -2.10 14.60 -9.63
N ILE A 417 -1.41 13.50 -9.35
CA ILE A 417 0.05 13.46 -9.39
C ILE A 417 0.48 12.97 -10.78
N VAL A 418 1.50 13.61 -11.34
CA VAL A 418 2.07 13.25 -12.64
C VAL A 418 3.50 12.76 -12.43
N CYS A 419 3.81 11.60 -13.01
CA CYS A 419 5.12 10.98 -12.96
C CYS A 419 5.61 10.65 -14.37
N SER A 420 6.75 11.23 -14.73
CA SER A 420 7.50 10.91 -15.94
C SER A 420 8.72 10.08 -15.57
N ALA A 421 8.80 8.85 -16.07
CA ALA A 421 9.86 7.89 -15.79
C ALA A 421 10.53 7.44 -17.09
N SER A 422 11.76 6.96 -17.02
CA SER A 422 12.42 6.40 -18.22
C SER A 422 11.84 5.04 -18.59
N CYS A 423 11.64 4.16 -17.62
CA CYS A 423 11.04 2.84 -17.81
C CYS A 423 10.31 2.36 -16.55
N LEU A 424 9.35 1.47 -16.76
CA LEU A 424 8.45 0.94 -15.74
C LEU A 424 8.28 -0.57 -15.90
N ASN A 425 8.56 -1.34 -14.87
CA ASN A 425 8.25 -2.78 -14.86
C ASN A 425 6.85 -3.05 -14.25
N ASP A 426 6.41 -4.31 -14.23
CA ASP A 426 5.10 -4.69 -13.65
C ASP A 426 4.98 -4.33 -12.17
N HIS A 427 6.07 -4.40 -11.41
CA HIS A 427 6.06 -4.01 -10.00
C HIS A 427 5.92 -2.49 -9.83
N ASP A 428 6.61 -1.69 -10.66
CA ASP A 428 6.47 -0.24 -10.64
C ASP A 428 5.00 0.14 -10.85
N GLN A 429 4.30 -0.45 -11.83
CA GLN A 429 2.88 -0.19 -12.05
C GLN A 429 2.02 -0.53 -10.82
N ARG A 430 2.25 -1.70 -10.19
CA ARG A 430 1.47 -2.09 -9.00
C ARG A 430 1.70 -1.14 -7.81
N VAL A 431 2.96 -0.80 -7.52
CA VAL A 431 3.30 0.09 -6.39
C VAL A 431 2.72 1.48 -6.62
N LEU A 432 2.93 2.05 -7.81
CA LEU A 432 2.45 3.39 -8.14
C LEU A 432 0.93 3.43 -8.22
N GLY A 433 0.28 2.44 -8.86
CA GLY A 433 -1.18 2.36 -8.95
C GLY A 433 -1.83 2.31 -7.56
N ALA A 434 -1.27 1.53 -6.64
CA ALA A 434 -1.73 1.42 -5.26
C ALA A 434 -1.68 2.75 -4.48
N ARG A 435 -0.92 3.75 -4.94
CA ARG A 435 -0.93 5.10 -4.32
C ARG A 435 -2.25 5.84 -4.49
N SER A 436 -3.06 5.46 -5.47
CA SER A 436 -4.37 6.06 -5.66
C SER A 436 -5.31 5.82 -4.48
N ILE A 437 -5.03 4.79 -3.65
CA ILE A 437 -5.72 4.54 -2.39
C ILE A 437 -5.61 5.74 -1.43
N GLU A 438 -4.50 6.50 -1.51
CA GLU A 438 -4.24 7.70 -0.73
C GLU A 438 -4.97 8.94 -1.31
N GLN A 439 -6.12 8.74 -1.94
CA GLN A 439 -7.08 9.77 -2.36
C GLN A 439 -6.57 10.76 -3.41
N THR A 440 -5.66 10.35 -4.30
CA THR A 440 -5.15 11.20 -5.38
C THR A 440 -5.06 10.42 -6.68
N GLY A 441 -5.46 11.03 -7.80
CA GLY A 441 -5.27 10.42 -9.12
C GLY A 441 -3.78 10.33 -9.46
N LEU A 442 -3.41 9.40 -10.33
CA LEU A 442 -2.03 9.26 -10.79
C LEU A 442 -1.98 9.11 -12.31
N ALA A 443 -1.16 9.92 -13.00
CA ALA A 443 -0.86 9.74 -14.41
C ALA A 443 0.64 9.48 -14.59
N VAL A 444 0.97 8.30 -15.11
CA VAL A 444 2.36 7.83 -15.20
C VAL A 444 2.69 7.48 -16.63
N SER A 445 3.84 7.97 -17.09
CA SER A 445 4.40 7.63 -18.40
C SER A 445 5.84 7.15 -18.24
N GLY A 446 6.15 6.02 -18.87
CA GLY A 446 7.49 5.53 -19.12
C GLY A 446 7.61 5.04 -20.56
N ASN A 447 8.84 4.89 -21.05
CA ASN A 447 9.05 4.52 -22.46
C ASN A 447 8.31 3.23 -22.81
N ASN A 448 8.32 2.22 -21.96
CA ASN A 448 7.69 0.94 -22.25
C ASN A 448 6.23 0.78 -21.76
N ARG A 449 5.71 1.76 -21.00
CA ARG A 449 4.40 1.63 -20.34
C ARG A 449 3.81 2.97 -19.93
N ALA A 450 2.50 3.11 -20.07
CA ALA A 450 1.76 4.25 -19.56
C ALA A 450 0.51 3.78 -18.81
N PHE A 451 0.12 4.47 -17.76
CA PHE A 451 -1.13 4.19 -17.05
C PHE A 451 -1.66 5.42 -16.32
N ILE A 452 -2.98 5.45 -16.14
CA ILE A 452 -3.68 6.47 -15.38
C ILE A 452 -4.59 5.76 -14.37
N CYS A 453 -4.45 6.13 -13.09
CA CYS A 453 -5.17 5.55 -11.97
C CYS A 453 -6.10 6.57 -11.32
N GLN A 454 -7.25 6.09 -10.85
CA GLN A 454 -8.22 6.88 -10.10
C GLN A 454 -8.46 6.25 -8.73
N PRO A 455 -8.60 7.05 -7.66
CA PRO A 455 -8.91 6.55 -6.34
C PRO A 455 -10.14 5.63 -6.33
N PRO A 456 -10.10 4.54 -5.56
CA PRO A 456 -11.24 3.64 -5.42
C PRO A 456 -12.38 4.32 -4.64
N GLU A 457 -13.61 3.85 -4.87
CA GLU A 457 -14.72 4.08 -3.94
C GLU A 457 -14.71 2.96 -2.90
N GLY A 458 -14.59 3.29 -1.61
CA GLY A 458 -14.52 2.29 -0.54
C GLY A 458 -13.27 1.38 -0.60
N HIS A 459 -13.35 0.19 0.00
CA HIS A 459 -12.24 -0.76 0.07
C HIS A 459 -12.11 -1.63 -1.20
N TYR A 460 -12.03 -0.99 -2.36
CA TYR A 460 -11.91 -1.65 -3.66
C TYR A 460 -10.55 -1.37 -4.31
N ARG A 461 -10.27 -2.06 -5.42
CA ARG A 461 -9.12 -1.78 -6.27
C ARG A 461 -9.32 -0.43 -6.96
N TRP A 462 -8.26 0.36 -7.08
CA TRP A 462 -8.28 1.59 -7.88
C TRP A 462 -8.65 1.28 -9.33
N ALA A 463 -9.35 2.21 -9.97
CA ALA A 463 -9.60 2.12 -11.40
C ALA A 463 -8.32 2.47 -12.16
N GLU A 464 -8.03 1.75 -13.23
CA GLU A 464 -6.79 1.92 -13.99
C GLU A 464 -7.05 1.72 -15.48
N VAL A 465 -6.56 2.66 -16.29
CA VAL A 465 -6.42 2.48 -17.73
C VAL A 465 -4.92 2.43 -18.01
N SER A 466 -4.46 1.39 -18.68
CA SER A 466 -3.04 1.21 -18.98
C SER A 466 -2.80 0.79 -20.42
N SER A 467 -1.60 1.08 -20.89
CA SER A 467 -1.08 0.65 -22.18
C SER A 467 0.34 0.12 -22.02
N LYS A 468 0.68 -0.90 -22.82
CA LYS A 468 2.02 -1.49 -22.96
C LYS A 468 2.45 -1.40 -24.42
N ASN A 469 3.77 -1.31 -24.65
CA ASN A 469 4.38 -1.43 -25.97
C ASN A 469 4.02 -0.33 -26.99
N GLY A 470 3.89 0.92 -26.56
CA GLY A 470 3.89 2.06 -27.48
C GLY A 470 2.55 2.68 -27.82
N GLU A 471 1.46 2.18 -27.28
CA GLU A 471 0.19 2.88 -27.35
C GLU A 471 0.07 3.90 -26.19
N GLY A 472 -0.78 4.90 -26.39
CA GLY A 472 -1.21 5.80 -25.34
C GLY A 472 -2.43 5.26 -24.61
N CYS A 473 -2.63 5.71 -23.37
CA CYS A 473 -3.88 5.54 -22.65
C CYS A 473 -4.47 6.92 -22.35
N SER A 474 -5.79 7.03 -22.34
CA SER A 474 -6.49 8.27 -22.01
C SER A 474 -7.73 8.00 -21.18
N VAL A 475 -8.07 8.97 -20.33
CA VAL A 475 -9.27 8.93 -19.50
C VAL A 475 -9.75 10.35 -19.23
N THR A 476 -11.07 10.52 -19.11
CA THR A 476 -11.64 11.76 -18.57
C THR A 476 -11.83 11.61 -17.07
N LEU A 477 -11.04 12.36 -16.30
CA LEU A 477 -11.11 12.41 -14.85
C LEU A 477 -12.23 13.34 -14.39
N ASP A 478 -12.96 12.91 -13.36
CA ASP A 478 -13.91 13.75 -12.64
C ASP A 478 -13.18 14.45 -11.47
N ILE A 479 -12.73 15.68 -11.69
CA ILE A 479 -11.96 16.42 -10.68
C ILE A 479 -12.81 16.76 -9.45
N GLU A 480 -14.11 16.98 -9.63
CA GLU A 480 -15.02 17.26 -8.51
C GLU A 480 -15.03 16.07 -7.54
N ARG A 481 -15.14 14.86 -8.09
CA ARG A 481 -14.99 13.62 -7.30
C ARG A 481 -13.59 13.48 -6.69
N LEU A 482 -12.50 13.75 -7.43
CA LEU A 482 -11.13 13.62 -6.91
C LEU A 482 -10.82 14.58 -5.74
N ARG A 483 -11.57 15.68 -5.63
CA ARG A 483 -11.48 16.62 -4.50
C ARG A 483 -12.22 16.18 -3.25
N GLN A 484 -13.13 15.22 -3.37
CA GLN A 484 -13.79 14.61 -2.23
C GLN A 484 -12.84 13.59 -1.61
N LYS A 485 -12.03 14.04 -0.64
CA LYS A 485 -10.97 13.23 -0.02
C LYS A 485 -11.35 12.84 1.39
N THR A 486 -11.11 11.58 1.73
CA THR A 486 -11.23 11.07 3.12
C THR A 486 -9.89 10.54 3.59
N PHE A 487 -9.37 11.08 4.69
CA PHE A 487 -8.03 10.74 5.18
C PHE A 487 -8.07 9.78 6.35
N TYR A 488 -7.13 8.84 6.36
CA TYR A 488 -6.85 8.01 7.51
C TYR A 488 -5.81 8.67 8.41
N ASP A 489 -6.28 9.40 9.43
CA ASP A 489 -5.43 10.26 10.27
C ASP A 489 -4.98 9.64 11.60
N ARG A 490 -5.29 8.36 11.83
CA ARG A 490 -4.78 7.62 13.01
C ARG A 490 -3.40 7.06 12.70
N LEU A 491 -2.41 7.94 12.64
CA LEU A 491 -1.02 7.61 12.28
C LEU A 491 -0.04 8.19 13.29
N ASP A 492 1.11 7.52 13.47
CA ASP A 492 2.24 8.09 14.20
C ASP A 492 3.06 9.00 13.25
N TYR A 493 2.66 10.27 13.18
CA TYR A 493 3.36 11.26 12.36
C TYR A 493 4.78 11.53 12.84
N GLY A 494 5.07 11.37 14.14
CA GLY A 494 6.43 11.53 14.66
C GLY A 494 7.38 10.51 14.04
N LEU A 495 6.93 9.25 13.99
CA LEU A 495 7.65 8.17 13.32
C LEU A 495 7.75 8.40 11.81
N LEU A 496 6.63 8.72 11.15
CA LEU A 496 6.59 8.93 9.70
C LEU A 496 7.41 10.15 9.24
N LEU A 497 7.57 11.19 10.05
CA LEU A 497 8.36 12.37 9.72
C LEU A 497 9.83 12.28 10.19
N GLY A 498 10.18 11.20 10.91
CA GLY A 498 11.57 10.93 11.29
C GLY A 498 12.46 10.59 10.08
N LYS A 499 13.68 11.13 10.09
CA LYS A 499 14.80 10.54 9.34
C LYS A 499 15.40 9.45 10.23
N GLN A 500 15.36 8.21 9.76
CA GLN A 500 16.06 7.09 10.41
C GLN A 500 17.56 7.28 10.35
#